data_AF-A0ABD5B0G5-F1
#
_entry.id   AF-A0ABD5B0G5-F1
#
_cell.length_a   1.000
_cell.length_b   1.000
_cell.length_c   1.000
_cell.angle_alpha   90.00
_cell.angle_beta   90.00
_cell.angle_gamma   90.00
#
_symmetry.space_group_name_H-M   'P 1'
#
loop_
_entity.id
_entity.type
_entity.pdbx_description
1 polymer ?
#
loop_
_entity_poly.entity_id
_entity_poly.type
_entity_poly.pdbx_seq_one_letter_code
_entity_poly.pdbx_strand_id
1 'polypeptide(L)'
;FKVNDLTIGTIGLTTQYIPHWEQPDYIKTLTFNSAVHILKSELPTLREKSDIVVVSYHGGFERDLDSGLPTEALTGENEGYDILSQFSDSIDVLITGHQHRDIATIKNQTAIIQPGSKGTKVGKIVIEYTHDKKVLIK
;
A
#
# COMPACT_ATOMS: atom_id res chain seq x y z
N PHE A 1 -3.11 -14.66 6.41
CA PHE A 1 -2.89 -16.09 6.11
C PHE A 1 -1.62 -16.57 6.82
N LYS A 2 -1.38 -17.87 6.94
CA LYS A 2 -0.18 -18.40 7.60
C LYS A 2 0.85 -18.90 6.60
N VAL A 3 2.12 -18.65 6.87
CA VAL A 3 3.26 -19.25 6.17
C VAL A 3 4.17 -19.80 7.26
N ASN A 4 4.23 -21.12 7.38
CA ASN A 4 4.85 -21.81 8.52
C ASN A 4 4.30 -21.27 9.86
N ASP A 5 5.17 -20.74 10.72
CA ASP A 5 4.86 -20.15 12.03
C ASP A 5 4.55 -18.64 12.00
N LEU A 6 4.63 -18.02 10.82
CA LEU A 6 4.31 -16.61 10.61
C LEU A 6 2.84 -16.41 10.24
N THR A 7 2.25 -15.36 10.80
CA THR A 7 0.95 -14.82 10.41
C THR A 7 1.16 -13.58 9.55
N ILE A 8 0.69 -13.64 8.30
CA ILE A 8 0.73 -12.53 7.35
C ILE A 8 -0.64 -11.86 7.32
N GLY A 9 -0.70 -10.63 7.81
CA GLY A 9 -1.85 -9.74 7.73
C GLY A 9 -1.87 -9.02 6.39
N THR A 10 -3.03 -8.94 5.76
CA THR A 10 -3.19 -8.18 4.53
C THR A 10 -4.43 -7.31 4.57
N ILE A 11 -4.32 -6.12 3.99
CA ILE A 11 -5.43 -5.20 3.79
C ILE A 11 -5.41 -4.69 2.34
N GLY A 12 -6.58 -4.75 1.72
CA GLY A 12 -6.82 -4.19 0.38
C GLY A 12 -7.42 -2.80 0.50
N LEU A 13 -6.87 -1.84 -0.24
CA LEU A 13 -7.33 -0.47 -0.32
C LEU A 13 -7.50 -0.07 -1.79
N THR A 14 -8.37 0.89 -2.06
CA THR A 14 -8.61 1.44 -3.41
C THR A 14 -8.61 2.95 -3.31
N THR A 15 -8.18 3.65 -4.36
CA THR A 15 -8.29 5.11 -4.44
C THR A 15 -9.73 5.56 -4.12
N GLN A 16 -9.86 6.58 -3.28
CA GLN A 16 -11.16 7.16 -2.94
C GLN A 16 -11.75 7.98 -4.07
N TYR A 17 -10.99 8.23 -5.14
CA TYR A 17 -11.33 9.22 -6.17
C TYR A 17 -12.40 8.77 -7.15
N ILE A 18 -12.85 7.52 -7.08
CA ILE A 18 -13.82 6.89 -8.02
C ILE A 18 -15.01 7.81 -8.40
N PRO A 19 -15.63 8.56 -7.46
CA PRO A 19 -16.75 9.46 -7.79
C PRO A 19 -16.44 10.56 -8.81
N HIS A 20 -15.17 10.85 -9.10
CA HIS A 20 -14.78 11.87 -10.08
C HIS A 20 -14.77 11.37 -11.54
N TRP A 21 -14.84 10.06 -11.77
CA TRP A 21 -14.63 9.45 -13.10
C TRP A 21 -15.64 8.37 -13.46
N GLU A 22 -16.31 7.76 -12.48
CA GLU A 22 -17.35 6.76 -12.73
C GLU A 22 -18.75 7.38 -12.89
N GLN A 23 -19.63 6.70 -13.63
CA GLN A 23 -21.02 7.10 -13.78
C GLN A 23 -21.75 7.06 -12.44
N PRO A 24 -22.48 8.13 -12.04
CA PRO A 24 -23.16 8.18 -10.75
C PRO A 24 -24.11 7.00 -10.49
N ASP A 25 -24.79 6.51 -11.53
CA ASP A 25 -25.74 5.39 -11.40
C ASP A 25 -25.09 4.08 -10.94
N TYR A 26 -23.80 3.88 -11.23
CA TYR A 26 -23.06 2.67 -10.83
C TYR A 26 -22.57 2.72 -9.38
N ILE A 27 -22.43 3.93 -8.82
CA ILE A 27 -21.78 4.12 -7.52
C ILE A 27 -22.68 4.81 -6.48
N LYS A 28 -23.94 5.11 -6.81
CA LYS A 28 -24.87 5.86 -5.94
C LYS A 28 -25.12 5.26 -4.56
N THR A 29 -24.82 3.98 -4.35
CA THR A 29 -24.96 3.30 -3.05
C THR A 29 -23.62 2.99 -2.37
N LEU A 30 -22.51 3.43 -2.97
CA LEU A 30 -21.17 3.16 -2.49
C LEU A 30 -20.60 4.40 -1.78
N THR A 31 -19.84 4.16 -0.73
CA THR A 31 -19.05 5.18 -0.05
C THR A 31 -17.58 4.86 -0.22
N PHE A 32 -16.82 5.81 -0.74
CA PHE A 32 -15.38 5.71 -0.92
C PHE A 32 -14.70 6.55 0.16
N ASN A 33 -14.12 5.87 1.15
CA ASN A 33 -13.40 6.52 2.23
C ASN A 33 -11.91 6.64 1.86
N SER A 34 -11.23 7.67 2.39
CA SER A 34 -9.78 7.81 2.29
C SER A 34 -9.06 6.53 2.72
N ALA A 35 -8.09 6.12 1.91
CA ALA A 35 -7.26 4.95 2.18
C ALA A 35 -6.46 5.13 3.47
N VAL A 36 -5.87 6.31 3.69
CA VAL A 36 -5.16 6.70 4.92
C VAL A 36 -6.08 6.64 6.12
N HIS A 37 -7.32 7.15 6.00
CA HIS A 37 -8.27 7.14 7.10
C HIS A 37 -8.63 5.72 7.56
N ILE A 38 -8.98 4.84 6.62
CA ILE A 38 -9.29 3.44 6.92
C ILE A 38 -8.06 2.71 7.45
N LEU A 39 -6.88 2.94 6.85
CA LEU A 39 -5.67 2.29 7.33
C LEU A 39 -5.34 2.71 8.76
N LYS A 40 -5.54 3.98 9.13
CA LYS A 40 -5.35 4.46 10.50
C LYS A 40 -6.21 3.72 11.53
N SER A 41 -7.43 3.32 11.20
CA SER A 41 -8.31 2.58 12.12
C SER A 41 -7.97 1.09 12.19
N GLU A 42 -7.68 0.47 11.04
CA GLU A 42 -7.54 -0.99 10.95
C GLU A 42 -6.12 -1.49 11.24
N LEU A 43 -5.10 -0.68 10.94
CA LEU A 43 -3.69 -1.10 11.01
C LEU A 43 -3.24 -1.55 12.41
N PRO A 44 -3.63 -0.89 13.53
CA PRO A 44 -3.23 -1.35 14.87
C PRO A 44 -3.66 -2.80 15.15
N THR A 45 -4.93 -3.12 14.88
CA THR A 45 -5.46 -4.47 15.08
C THR A 45 -4.86 -5.47 14.08
N LEU A 46 -4.63 -5.06 12.84
CA LEU A 46 -3.98 -5.92 11.85
C LEU A 46 -2.55 -6.26 12.28
N ARG A 47 -1.78 -5.27 12.74
CA ARG A 47 -0.39 -5.45 13.19
C ARG A 47 -0.31 -6.31 14.44
N GLU A 48 -1.17 -6.10 15.44
CA GLU A 48 -1.21 -6.92 16.66
C GLU A 48 -1.36 -8.42 16.35
N LYS A 49 -2.11 -8.75 15.30
CA LYS A 49 -2.41 -10.13 14.90
C LYS A 49 -1.43 -10.72 13.88
N SER A 50 -0.42 -9.96 13.46
CA SER A 50 0.43 -10.32 12.31
C SER A 50 1.90 -10.14 12.62
N ASP A 51 2.71 -11.11 12.18
CA ASP A 51 4.16 -10.98 12.18
C ASP A 51 4.63 -10.10 11.00
N ILE A 52 3.88 -10.11 9.88
CA ILE A 52 4.14 -9.32 8.66
C ILE A 52 2.83 -8.66 8.20
N VAL A 53 2.87 -7.39 7.83
CA VAL A 53 1.76 -6.61 7.29
C VAL A 53 2.00 -6.23 5.83
N VAL A 54 1.05 -6.63 4.97
CA VAL A 54 1.03 -6.34 3.53
C VAL A 54 -0.16 -5.45 3.19
N VAL A 55 0.11 -4.21 2.79
CA VAL A 55 -0.89 -3.29 2.24
C VAL A 55 -0.91 -3.42 0.72
N SER A 56 -2.07 -3.73 0.16
CA SER A 56 -2.30 -3.74 -1.29
C SER A 56 -3.24 -2.59 -1.66
N TYR A 57 -2.69 -1.50 -2.16
CA TYR A 57 -3.41 -0.27 -2.48
C TYR A 57 -3.53 -0.08 -4.00
N HIS A 58 -4.75 -0.09 -4.52
CA HIS A 58 -5.02 0.35 -5.89
C HIS A 58 -5.07 1.88 -5.96
N GLY A 59 -3.89 2.46 -5.86
CA GLY A 59 -3.58 3.88 -5.99
C GLY A 59 -2.06 4.03 -6.07
N GLY A 60 -1.58 5.25 -6.28
CA GLY A 60 -0.17 5.57 -6.46
C GLY A 60 0.38 6.53 -5.41
N PHE A 61 1.40 7.29 -5.79
CA PHE A 61 2.08 8.27 -4.93
C PHE A 61 1.86 9.68 -5.46
N GLU A 62 1.33 10.54 -4.61
CA GLU A 62 1.06 11.96 -4.80
C GLU A 62 2.31 12.85 -4.62
N ARG A 63 3.37 12.27 -4.06
CA ARG A 63 4.67 12.90 -3.83
C ARG A 63 5.80 12.00 -4.32
N ASP A 64 6.93 12.62 -4.59
CA ASP A 64 8.18 11.93 -4.84
C ASP A 64 8.65 11.19 -3.56
N LEU A 65 9.08 9.94 -3.71
CA LEU A 65 9.43 9.05 -2.58
C LEU A 65 10.72 9.45 -1.86
N ASP A 66 11.60 10.22 -2.51
CA ASP A 66 12.88 10.64 -1.95
C ASP A 66 12.78 12.02 -1.30
N SER A 67 12.24 12.99 -2.04
CA SER A 67 12.17 14.40 -1.61
C SER A 67 10.91 14.74 -0.83
N GLY A 68 9.84 13.96 -0.95
CA GLY A 68 8.53 14.26 -0.36
C GLY A 68 7.82 15.46 -0.99
N LEU A 69 8.36 16.01 -2.08
CA LEU A 69 7.74 17.11 -2.81
C LEU A 69 6.53 16.60 -3.60
N PRO A 70 5.41 17.37 -3.62
CA PRO A 70 4.25 17.02 -4.44
C PRO A 70 4.64 16.85 -5.92
N THR A 71 4.19 15.76 -6.54
CA THR A 71 4.36 15.50 -7.98
C THR A 71 3.08 15.73 -8.77
N GLU A 72 1.97 15.97 -8.06
CA GLU A 72 0.64 16.23 -8.59
C GLU A 72 -0.14 17.14 -7.61
N ALA A 73 -1.35 17.56 -8.00
CA ALA A 73 -2.25 18.23 -7.07
C ALA A 73 -2.71 17.25 -5.99
N LEU A 74 -2.69 17.67 -4.72
CA LEU A 74 -3.03 16.82 -3.58
C LEU A 74 -4.55 16.70 -3.41
N THR A 75 -5.19 16.00 -4.34
CA THR A 75 -6.65 15.84 -4.43
C THR A 75 -7.19 14.72 -3.55
N GLY A 76 -6.31 13.86 -3.01
CA GLY A 76 -6.68 12.60 -2.35
C GLY A 76 -6.88 11.43 -3.32
N GLU A 77 -6.61 11.61 -4.61
CA GLU A 77 -6.63 10.49 -5.57
C GLU A 77 -5.57 9.44 -5.23
N ASN A 78 -4.35 9.92 -4.99
CA ASN A 78 -3.25 9.12 -4.53
C ASN A 78 -2.91 9.51 -3.10
N GLU A 79 -2.73 8.50 -2.25
CA GLU A 79 -2.41 8.66 -0.83
C GLU A 79 -1.20 7.79 -0.42
N GLY A 80 -0.46 7.26 -1.39
CA GLY A 80 0.61 6.29 -1.13
C GLY A 80 1.78 6.87 -0.35
N TYR A 81 2.12 8.15 -0.54
CA TYR A 81 3.19 8.78 0.23
C TYR A 81 2.72 9.09 1.65
N ASP A 82 1.49 9.58 1.82
CA ASP A 82 0.88 9.77 3.13
C ASP A 82 0.76 8.46 3.91
N ILE A 83 0.41 7.34 3.25
CA ILE A 83 0.46 5.99 3.86
C ILE A 83 1.86 5.67 4.36
N LEU A 84 2.87 5.82 3.50
CA LEU A 84 4.25 5.48 3.84
C LEU A 84 4.78 6.35 4.98
N SER A 85 4.55 7.66 4.92
CA SER A 85 5.07 8.62 5.90
C SER A 85 4.44 8.47 7.29
N GLN A 86 3.17 8.05 7.36
CA GLN A 86 2.46 7.89 8.63
C GLN A 86 2.61 6.49 9.25
N PHE A 87 2.82 5.46 8.42
CA PHE A 87 2.62 4.07 8.85
C PHE A 87 3.75 3.11 8.52
N SER A 88 4.90 3.57 7.99
CA SER A 88 6.00 2.67 7.61
C SER A 88 6.48 1.74 8.74
N ASP A 89 6.44 2.21 9.99
CA ASP A 89 6.87 1.40 11.15
C ASP A 89 5.95 0.19 11.43
N SER A 90 4.77 0.15 10.82
CA SER A 90 3.79 -0.93 10.98
C SER A 90 3.48 -1.66 9.66
N ILE A 91 4.09 -1.26 8.55
CA ILE A 91 3.89 -1.84 7.21
C ILE A 91 5.21 -2.40 6.68
N ASP A 92 5.25 -3.71 6.46
CA ASP A 92 6.43 -4.37 5.90
C ASP A 92 6.43 -4.29 4.36
N VAL A 93 5.25 -4.38 3.74
CA VAL A 93 5.08 -4.34 2.29
C VAL A 93 3.95 -3.40 1.89
N LEU A 94 4.24 -2.50 0.94
CA LEU A 94 3.26 -1.64 0.26
C LEU A 94 3.25 -1.93 -1.25
N ILE A 95 2.23 -2.64 -1.70
CA ILE A 95 1.95 -2.90 -3.11
C ILE A 95 1.04 -1.77 -3.62
N THR A 96 1.46 -1.09 -4.68
CA THR A 96 0.72 0.00 -5.31
C THR A 96 0.38 -0.31 -6.77
N GLY A 97 -0.48 0.51 -7.37
CA GLY A 97 -0.93 0.39 -8.75
C GLY A 97 -1.38 1.73 -9.31
N HIS A 98 -2.45 1.72 -10.11
CA HIS A 98 -3.16 2.91 -10.62
C HIS A 98 -2.36 3.82 -11.58
N GLN A 99 -1.25 4.40 -11.13
CA GLN A 99 -0.42 5.33 -11.92
C GLN A 99 0.41 4.63 -13.01
N HIS A 100 0.41 3.28 -13.07
CA HIS A 100 1.14 2.48 -14.05
C HIS A 100 2.65 2.74 -14.09
N ARG A 101 3.25 3.15 -12.97
CA ARG A 101 4.68 3.39 -12.84
C ARG A 101 5.44 2.09 -12.56
N ASP A 102 6.74 2.14 -12.80
CA ASP A 102 7.67 1.06 -12.51
C ASP A 102 8.47 1.37 -11.24
N ILE A 103 8.00 0.86 -10.09
CA ILE A 103 8.62 1.12 -8.79
C ILE A 103 8.98 -0.22 -8.15
N ALA A 104 10.21 -0.33 -7.67
CA ALA A 104 10.69 -1.41 -6.80
C ALA A 104 11.80 -0.84 -5.92
N THR A 105 11.50 -0.55 -4.66
CA THR A 105 12.44 0.06 -3.72
C THR A 105 12.12 -0.31 -2.28
N ILE A 106 13.02 0.01 -1.36
CA ILE A 106 12.81 -0.10 0.08
C ILE A 106 12.96 1.29 0.69
N LYS A 107 11.97 1.73 1.45
CA LYS A 107 11.96 3.00 2.19
C LYS A 107 11.45 2.75 3.59
N ASN A 108 12.16 3.28 4.59
CA ASN A 108 11.81 3.11 6.01
C ASN A 108 11.57 1.65 6.41
N GLN A 109 12.35 0.72 5.83
CA GLN A 109 12.20 -0.74 6.00
C GLN A 109 10.94 -1.35 5.38
N THR A 110 10.08 -0.56 4.72
CA THR A 110 8.95 -1.04 3.92
C THR A 110 9.41 -1.34 2.49
N ALA A 111 9.14 -2.54 1.97
CA ALA A 111 9.27 -2.81 0.53
C ALA A 111 8.08 -2.23 -0.23
N ILE A 112 8.39 -1.48 -1.29
CA ILE A 112 7.41 -0.78 -2.10
C ILE A 112 7.51 -1.26 -3.53
N ILE A 113 6.38 -1.65 -4.12
CA ILE A 113 6.30 -2.02 -5.53
C ILE A 113 5.15 -1.33 -6.26
N GLN A 114 5.36 -1.04 -7.53
CA GLN A 114 4.34 -0.70 -8.52
C GLN A 114 4.74 -1.40 -9.84
N PRO A 115 4.06 -2.49 -10.25
CA PRO A 115 4.53 -3.33 -11.35
C PRO A 115 4.02 -2.88 -12.73
N GLY A 116 4.05 -1.57 -13.02
CA GLY A 116 3.69 -1.02 -14.33
C GLY A 116 2.25 -1.34 -14.74
N SER A 117 2.06 -1.70 -16.02
CA SER A 117 0.75 -2.08 -16.56
C SER A 117 0.83 -3.16 -17.64
N LYS A 118 -0.33 -3.72 -18.02
CA LYS A 118 -0.52 -4.65 -19.15
C LYS A 118 0.30 -5.94 -19.08
N GLY A 119 0.69 -6.37 -17.87
CA GLY A 119 1.48 -7.58 -17.67
C GLY A 119 2.89 -7.53 -18.26
N THR A 120 3.41 -6.33 -18.53
CA THR A 120 4.77 -6.14 -19.06
C THR A 120 5.85 -6.41 -18.01
N LYS A 121 5.49 -6.36 -16.73
CA LYS A 121 6.38 -6.60 -15.58
C LYS A 121 5.65 -7.36 -14.48
N VAL A 122 6.43 -7.98 -13.61
CA VAL A 122 5.96 -8.66 -12.39
C VAL A 122 6.77 -8.12 -11.22
N GLY A 123 6.09 -7.58 -10.22
CA GLY A 123 6.71 -7.18 -8.95
C GLY A 123 7.04 -8.42 -8.11
N LYS A 124 8.25 -8.48 -7.56
CA LYS A 124 8.71 -9.57 -6.70
C LYS A 124 9.28 -8.97 -5.43
N ILE A 125 8.75 -9.39 -4.29
CA ILE A 125 9.30 -9.09 -2.96
C ILE A 125 9.68 -10.42 -2.33
N VAL A 126 10.88 -10.50 -1.77
CA VAL A 126 11.32 -11.68 -1.04
C VAL A 126 11.52 -11.30 0.41
N ILE A 127 10.84 -12.04 1.28
CA ILE A 127 10.98 -11.87 2.73
C ILE A 127 11.73 -13.08 3.25
N GLU A 128 12.89 -12.82 3.85
CA GLU A 128 13.64 -13.80 4.62
C GLU A 128 13.34 -13.58 6.10
N TYR A 129 13.22 -14.66 6.85
CA TYR A 129 13.00 -14.56 8.29
C TYR A 129 13.80 -15.63 9.03
N THR A 130 14.24 -15.28 10.23
CA THR A 130 14.96 -16.17 11.14
C THR A 130 14.00 -16.83 12.13
N HIS A 131 14.49 -17.84 12.86
CA HIS A 131 13.68 -18.59 13.81
C HIS A 131 13.15 -17.75 15.00
N ASP A 132 13.81 -16.62 15.30
CA ASP A 132 13.33 -15.58 16.24
C ASP A 132 12.37 -14.57 15.60
N LYS A 133 11.81 -14.89 14.42
CA LYS A 133 10.87 -14.07 13.65
C LYS A 133 11.40 -12.68 13.29
N LYS A 134 12.71 -12.48 13.23
CA LYS A 134 13.24 -11.23 12.66
C LYS A 134 13.05 -11.29 11.16
N VAL A 135 12.41 -10.26 10.64
CA VAL A 135 12.05 -10.11 9.23
C VAL A 135 13.12 -9.29 8.53
N LEU A 136 13.68 -9.82 7.45
CA LEU A 136 14.57 -9.13 6.54
C LEU A 136 13.91 -9.08 5.16
N ILE A 137 13.74 -7.87 4.63
CA ILE A 137 13.09 -7.65 3.34
C ILE A 137 14.15 -7.37 2.29
N LYS A 138 14.09 -8.08 1.15
CA LYS A 138 15.00 -7.97 0.02
C LYS A 138 14.27 -7.70 -1.29
#